data_AF-A0A6J2QB69-F1
#
_entry.id   AF-A0A6J2QB69-F1
#
_cell.length_a   1.000
_cell.length_b   1.000
_cell.length_c   1.000
_cell.angle_alpha   90.00
_cell.angle_beta   90.00
_cell.angle_gamma   90.00
#
_symmetry.space_group_name_H-M   'P 1'
#
loop_
_entity.id
_entity.type
_entity.pdbx_description
1 polymer ?
#
loop_
_entity_poly.entity_id
_entity_poly.type
_entity_poly.pdbx_seq_one_letter_code
_entity_poly.pdbx_strand_id
1 'polypeptide(L)'
;MAADVGSMFQYWKKFDLRRLQRELNSVASELAGRQEESEHSHKHLVELSREFKRNVPEEVREMVAPVLKSFQAQVSLTSLPPADLG
;
A
#
# COMPACT_ATOMS: atom_id res chain seq x y z
N MET A 1 24.37 26.45 26.79
CA MET A 1 24.30 25.23 25.96
C MET A 1 24.15 23.93 26.79
N ALA A 2 24.33 23.91 28.12
CA ALA A 2 24.14 22.70 28.95
C ALA A 2 22.67 22.39 29.37
N ALA A 3 21.79 23.40 29.37
CA ALA A 3 20.38 23.23 29.75
C ALA A 3 19.56 22.38 28.74
N ASP A 4 20.01 22.34 27.49
CA ASP A 4 19.31 21.68 26.37
C ASP A 4 19.42 20.15 26.45
N VAL A 5 20.62 19.65 26.75
CA VAL A 5 20.88 18.21 26.91
C VAL A 5 20.22 17.65 28.16
N GLY A 6 20.20 18.41 29.26
CA GLY A 6 19.55 18.00 30.51
C GLY A 6 18.03 17.89 30.38
N SER A 7 17.41 18.81 29.64
CA SER A 7 15.97 18.77 29.35
C SER A 7 15.61 17.61 28.43
N MET A 8 16.44 17.34 27.42
CA MET A 8 16.27 16.22 26.50
C MET A 8 16.37 14.87 27.23
N PHE A 9 17.34 14.71 28.15
CA PHE A 9 17.45 13.49 28.96
C PHE A 9 16.23 13.24 29.87
N GLN A 10 15.66 14.31 30.45
CA GLN A 10 14.43 14.20 31.24
C GLN A 10 13.22 13.85 30.38
N TYR A 11 13.17 14.38 29.16
CA TYR A 11 12.15 14.02 28.17
C TYR A 11 12.27 12.54 27.80
N TRP A 12 13.47 12.06 27.45
CA TRP A 12 13.71 10.64 27.13
C TRP A 12 13.41 9.69 28.30
N LYS A 13 13.61 10.12 29.56
CA LYS A 13 13.19 9.35 30.74
C LYS A 13 11.68 9.23 30.89
N LYS A 14 10.94 10.28 30.52
CA LYS A 14 9.46 10.30 30.51
C LYS A 14 8.88 9.70 29.23
N PHE A 15 9.71 9.52 28.21
CA PHE A 15 9.32 9.02 26.91
C PHE A 15 9.09 7.52 26.99
N ASP A 16 7.84 7.10 26.84
CA ASP A 16 7.47 5.69 26.93
C ASP A 16 7.78 4.97 25.62
N LEU A 17 9.04 4.54 25.50
CA LEU A 17 9.54 3.73 24.39
C LEU A 17 8.73 2.44 24.18
N ARG A 18 8.20 1.84 25.26
CA ARG A 18 7.40 0.61 25.14
C ARG A 18 6.02 0.89 24.56
N ARG A 19 5.45 2.06 24.86
CA ARG A 19 4.23 2.52 24.22
C ARG A 19 4.47 2.81 22.74
N LEU A 20 5.51 3.58 22.42
CA LEU A 20 5.87 3.88 21.03
C LEU A 20 6.11 2.61 20.22
N GLN A 21 6.85 1.64 20.76
CA GLN A 21 7.12 0.38 20.09
C GLN A 21 5.83 -0.42 19.82
N ARG A 22 4.87 -0.41 20.75
CA ARG A 22 3.56 -1.07 20.55
C ARG A 22 2.72 -0.38 19.49
N GLU A 23 2.68 0.96 19.51
CA GLU A 23 2.00 1.75 18.48
C GLU A 23 2.62 1.51 17.10
N LEU A 24 3.96 1.51 17.01
CA LEU A 24 4.68 1.24 15.77
C LEU A 24 4.39 -0.17 15.24
N ASN A 25 4.43 -1.19 16.11
CA ASN A 25 4.12 -2.56 15.73
C ASN A 25 2.67 -2.71 15.27
N SER A 26 1.72 -2.01 15.92
CA SER A 26 0.32 -1.99 15.50
C SER A 26 0.16 -1.41 14.10
N VAL A 27 0.79 -0.26 13.84
CA VAL A 27 0.73 0.41 12.53
C VAL A 27 1.43 -0.44 11.46
N ALA A 28 2.57 -1.05 11.77
CA ALA A 28 3.28 -1.94 10.84
C ALA A 28 2.42 -3.17 10.49
N SER A 29 1.73 -3.77 11.47
CA SER A 29 0.83 -4.89 11.24
C SER A 29 -0.38 -4.50 10.41
N GLU A 30 -0.96 -3.32 10.65
CA GLU A 30 -2.08 -2.80 9.86
C GLU A 30 -1.66 -2.50 8.42
N LEU A 31 -0.47 -1.91 8.23
CA LEU A 31 0.08 -1.65 6.90
C LEU A 31 0.37 -2.96 6.15
N ALA A 32 0.95 -3.95 6.82
CA ALA A 32 1.17 -5.28 6.24
C ALA A 32 -0.16 -5.94 5.82
N GLY A 33 -1.19 -5.87 6.67
CA GLY A 33 -2.52 -6.38 6.32
C GLY A 33 -3.13 -5.68 5.10
N ARG A 34 -3.03 -4.35 5.03
CA ARG A 34 -3.50 -3.58 3.86
C ARG A 34 -2.71 -3.90 2.59
N GLN A 35 -1.41 -4.16 2.72
CA GLN A 35 -0.57 -4.57 1.60
C GLN A 35 -0.98 -5.96 1.07
N GLU A 36 -1.22 -6.92 1.96
CA GLU A 36 -1.71 -8.26 1.60
C GLU A 36 -3.09 -8.19 0.92
N GLU A 37 -4.02 -7.38 1.46
CA GLU A 37 -5.33 -7.15 0.86
C GLU A 37 -5.22 -6.52 -0.55
N SER A 38 -4.33 -5.56 -0.71
CA SER A 38 -4.03 -4.93 -2.00
C SER A 38 -3.49 -5.94 -3.02
N GLU A 39 -2.54 -6.79 -2.61
CA GLU A 39 -1.99 -7.86 -3.46
C GLU A 39 -3.03 -8.92 -3.82
N HIS A 40 -3.87 -9.30 -2.87
CA HIS A 40 -4.95 -10.24 -3.09
C HIS A 40 -5.98 -9.70 -4.09
N SER A 41 -6.42 -8.46 -3.87
CA SER A 41 -7.32 -7.74 -4.77
C SER A 41 -6.72 -7.60 -6.17
N HIS A 42 -5.42 -7.27 -6.27
CA HIS A 42 -4.72 -7.18 -7.54
C HIS A 42 -4.71 -8.51 -8.30
N LYS A 43 -4.38 -9.62 -7.63
CA LYS A 43 -4.43 -10.96 -8.24
C LYS A 43 -5.83 -11.29 -8.75
N HIS A 44 -6.85 -11.02 -7.94
CA HIS A 44 -8.24 -11.24 -8.32
C HIS A 44 -8.66 -10.40 -9.54
N LEU A 45 -8.24 -9.13 -9.60
CA LEU A 45 -8.50 -8.25 -10.74
C LEU A 45 -7.82 -8.72 -12.03
N VAL A 46 -6.60 -9.25 -11.93
CA VAL A 46 -5.90 -9.84 -13.09
C VAL A 46 -6.63 -11.08 -13.60
N GLU A 47 -7.13 -11.92 -12.71
CA GLU A 47 -7.95 -13.10 -13.07
C GLU A 47 -9.26 -12.67 -13.75
N LEU A 48 -9.99 -11.74 -13.16
CA LEU A 48 -11.22 -11.17 -13.75
C LEU A 48 -10.95 -10.56 -15.13
N SER A 49 -9.84 -9.84 -15.30
CA SER A 49 -9.43 -9.27 -16.59
C SER A 49 -9.16 -10.37 -17.63
N ARG A 50 -8.50 -11.46 -17.23
CA ARG A 50 -8.25 -12.62 -18.10
C ARG A 50 -9.53 -13.34 -18.49
N GLU A 51 -10.45 -13.53 -17.56
CA GLU A 51 -11.76 -14.14 -17.82
C GLU A 51 -12.61 -13.27 -18.73
N PHE A 52 -12.65 -11.97 -18.49
CA PHE A 52 -13.32 -11.00 -19.34
C PHE A 52 -12.80 -11.09 -20.77
N LYS A 53 -11.47 -11.06 -20.98
CA LYS A 53 -10.87 -11.23 -22.31
C LYS A 53 -11.13 -12.59 -22.96
N ARG A 54 -11.48 -13.62 -22.20
CA ARG A 54 -11.74 -14.97 -22.72
C ARG A 54 -13.20 -15.15 -23.12
N ASN A 55 -14.11 -14.54 -22.36
CA ASN A 55 -15.55 -14.80 -22.46
C ASN A 55 -16.31 -13.69 -23.21
N VAL A 56 -15.67 -12.56 -23.52
CA VAL A 56 -16.33 -11.40 -24.13
C VAL A 56 -16.05 -11.30 -25.64
N PRO A 57 -17.10 -11.11 -26.48
CA PRO A 57 -16.96 -10.93 -27.92
C PRO A 57 -16.16 -9.67 -28.29
N GLU A 58 -15.54 -9.70 -29.47
CA GLU A 58 -14.56 -8.71 -29.94
C GLU A 58 -15.13 -7.28 -29.94
N GLU A 59 -16.39 -7.08 -30.35
CA GLU A 59 -17.01 -5.75 -30.39
C GLU A 59 -17.14 -5.11 -28.99
N VAL A 60 -17.47 -5.91 -27.99
CA VAL A 60 -17.59 -5.42 -26.60
C VAL A 60 -16.20 -5.14 -26.02
N ARG A 61 -15.20 -5.93 -26.41
CA ARG A 61 -13.80 -5.75 -25.99
C ARG A 61 -13.22 -4.42 -26.48
N GLU A 62 -13.52 -4.03 -27.71
CA GLU A 62 -13.15 -2.73 -28.28
C GLU A 62 -13.78 -1.57 -27.49
N MET A 63 -15.06 -1.68 -27.12
CA MET A 63 -15.75 -0.64 -26.35
C MET A 63 -15.20 -0.45 -24.94
N VAL A 64 -14.85 -1.53 -24.23
CA VAL A 64 -14.32 -1.44 -22.85
C VAL A 64 -12.80 -1.37 -22.78
N ALA A 65 -12.06 -1.54 -23.88
CA ALA A 65 -10.60 -1.42 -23.93
C ALA A 65 -10.05 -0.12 -23.28
N PRO A 66 -10.58 1.08 -23.56
CA PRO A 66 -10.09 2.31 -22.91
C PRO A 66 -10.38 2.31 -21.40
N VAL A 67 -11.50 1.77 -20.95
CA VAL A 67 -11.85 1.64 -19.52
C VAL A 67 -10.90 0.69 -18.82
N LEU A 68 -10.66 -0.50 -19.40
CA LEU A 68 -9.73 -1.49 -18.86
C LEU A 68 -8.29 -0.96 -18.79
N LYS A 69 -7.84 -0.21 -19.80
CA LYS A 69 -6.53 0.46 -19.77
C LYS A 69 -6.44 1.51 -18.66
N SER A 70 -7.47 2.35 -18.51
CA SER A 70 -7.50 3.36 -17.44
C SER A 70 -7.50 2.74 -16.06
N PHE A 71 -8.20 1.61 -15.90
CA PHE A 71 -8.27 0.86 -14.66
C PHE A 71 -6.94 0.16 -14.36
N GLN A 72 -6.32 -0.50 -15.35
CA GLN A 72 -4.99 -1.08 -15.21
C GLN A 72 -3.94 -0.03 -14.80
N ALA A 73 -3.98 1.17 -15.40
CA ALA A 73 -3.05 2.25 -15.04
C ALA A 73 -3.20 2.68 -13.57
N GLN A 74 -4.42 2.80 -13.06
CA GLN A 74 -4.67 3.14 -11.66
C GLN A 74 -4.18 2.02 -10.72
N VAL A 75 -4.48 0.77 -11.06
CA VAL A 75 -4.07 -0.41 -10.28
C VAL A 75 -2.55 -0.55 -10.24
N SER A 76 -1.85 -0.35 -11.36
CA SER A 76 -0.38 -0.39 -11.42
C SER A 76 0.27 0.74 -10.63
N LEU A 77 -0.31 1.94 -10.62
CA LEU A 77 0.19 3.06 -9.83
C LEU A 77 0.08 2.80 -8.32
N THR A 78 -1.02 2.19 -7.87
CA THR A 78 -1.24 1.81 -6.46
C THR A 78 -0.52 0.54 -6.04
N SER A 79 -0.08 -0.28 -7.01
CA SER A 79 0.66 -1.53 -6.77
C SER A 79 2.17 -1.33 -6.71
N LEU A 80 2.69 -0.13 -7.04
CA LEU A 80 4.12 0.14 -7.04
C LEU A 80 4.62 0.34 -5.59
N PRO A 81 5.52 -0.50 -5.05
CA PRO A 81 6.12 -0.25 -3.76
C PRO A 81 7.00 1.02 -3.81
N PRO A 82 7.10 1.81 -2.73
CA PRO A 82 7.88 3.06 -2.69
C PRO A 82 9.41 2.85 -2.65
N ALA A 83 9.96 1.83 -3.32
CA ALA A 83 11.34 1.36 -3.09
C ALA A 83 12.33 1.53 -4.26
N ASP A 84 11.98 2.22 -5.36
CA ASP A 84 12.92 2.50 -6.47
C ASP A 84 13.17 4.01 -6.65
N LEU A 85 13.55 4.68 -5.56
CA LEU A 85 14.26 5.95 -5.60
C LEU A 85 15.65 5.75 -4.96
N GLY A 86 16.48 4.97 -5.64
CA GLY A 86 17.92 4.82 -5.39
C GLY A 86 18.75 5.60 -6.40
#